data_AF-A0A1M6IYP0-F1
#
_entry.id   AF-A0A1M6IYP0-F1
#
_cell.length_a   1.000
_cell.length_b   1.000
_cell.length_c   1.000
_cell.angle_alpha   90.00
_cell.angle_beta   90.00
_cell.angle_gamma   90.00
#
_symmetry.space_group_name_H-M   'P 1'
#
loop_
_entity.id
_entity.type
_entity.pdbx_description
1 polymer ?
#
loop_
_entity_poly.entity_id
_entity_poly.type
_entity_poly.pdbx_seq_one_letter_code
_entity_poly.pdbx_strand_id
1 'polypeptide(L)'
;MVDDLQTVFLNTDDFGETVTLERNGSTYAMKGLYDELPLNGEGLGGNVDAISHNPRLFVSASDLPGGAPRKGDVFVLSANEFHSERRIVAKDFEFPKDGVVVYYLKDRA
;
A
#
# COMPACT_ATOMS: atom_id res chain seq x y z
N MET A 1 -12.07 10.75 -24.38
CA MET A 1 -12.98 10.37 -23.27
C MET A 1 -12.70 8.93 -22.92
N VAL A 2 -11.68 8.71 -22.09
CA VAL A 2 -11.52 7.55 -21.20
C VAL A 2 -10.67 8.10 -20.05
N ASP A 3 -11.33 8.85 -19.17
CA ASP A 3 -10.75 9.59 -18.02
C ASP A 3 -10.98 8.83 -16.69
N ASP A 4 -11.36 7.55 -16.75
CA ASP A 4 -11.98 6.89 -15.60
C ASP A 4 -11.14 5.76 -14.99
N LEU A 5 -9.82 5.75 -15.17
CA LEU A 5 -9.00 4.91 -14.28
C LEU A 5 -9.07 5.42 -12.84
N GLN A 6 -9.22 6.74 -12.63
CA GLN A 6 -9.46 7.28 -11.29
C GLN A 6 -10.82 6.86 -10.76
N THR A 7 -11.88 6.88 -11.56
CA THR A 7 -13.25 6.57 -11.10
C THR A 7 -13.48 5.07 -10.88
N VAL A 8 -12.74 4.21 -11.61
CA VAL A 8 -12.84 2.75 -11.45
C VAL A 8 -11.94 2.22 -10.32
N PHE A 9 -10.77 2.84 -10.06
CA PHE A 9 -9.89 2.43 -8.95
C PHE A 9 -10.15 3.15 -7.62
N LEU A 10 -10.76 4.34 -7.64
CA LEU A 10 -11.03 5.17 -6.45
C LEU A 10 -12.52 5.28 -6.16
N ASN A 11 -13.29 4.21 -6.40
CA ASN A 11 -14.66 4.16 -5.90
C ASN A 11 -14.58 4.07 -4.36
N THR A 12 -14.66 5.23 -3.70
CA THR A 12 -14.41 5.43 -2.26
C THR A 12 -15.25 4.54 -1.34
N ASP A 13 -16.35 3.99 -1.84
CA ASP A 13 -17.24 3.06 -1.16
C ASP A 13 -16.85 1.57 -1.33
N ASP A 14 -16.03 1.24 -2.33
CA ASP A 14 -15.65 -0.15 -2.68
C ASP A 14 -14.14 -0.44 -2.63
N PHE A 15 -13.28 0.58 -2.55
CA PHE A 15 -11.82 0.41 -2.52
C PHE A 15 -11.15 1.27 -1.45
N GLY A 16 -10.64 0.61 -0.41
CA GLY A 16 -9.63 1.16 0.48
C GLY A 16 -9.94 0.96 1.97
N GLU A 17 -9.08 0.22 2.66
CA GLU A 17 -9.07 0.20 4.11
C GLU A 17 -8.58 1.56 4.66
N THR A 18 -8.97 1.87 5.89
CA THR A 18 -8.42 3.03 6.57
C THR A 18 -7.03 2.69 7.09
N VAL A 19 -6.03 3.40 6.60
CA VAL A 19 -4.64 3.27 7.02
C VAL A 19 -4.22 4.52 7.78
N THR A 20 -3.48 4.35 8.86
CA THR A 20 -2.90 5.48 9.60
C THR A 20 -1.43 5.62 9.26
N LEU A 21 -1.03 6.74 8.66
CA LEU A 21 0.37 7.13 8.51
C LEU A 21 0.85 7.82 9.79
N GLU A 22 1.93 7.32 10.37
CA GLU A 22 2.71 7.99 11.40
C GLU A 22 3.98 8.57 10.80
N ARG A 23 4.10 9.91 10.84
CA ARG A 23 5.26 10.65 10.34
C ARG A 23 5.64 11.75 11.31
N ASN A 24 6.89 11.76 11.76
CA ASN A 24 7.44 12.79 12.68
C ASN A 24 6.60 13.02 13.95
N GLY A 25 5.95 11.99 14.48
CA GLY A 25 5.09 12.09 15.66
C GLY A 25 3.68 12.63 15.38
N SER A 26 3.31 12.87 14.12
CA SER A 26 1.94 13.16 13.70
C SER A 26 1.30 11.93 13.04
N THR A 27 -0.01 11.80 13.23
CA THR A 27 -0.83 10.74 12.65
C THR A 27 -1.77 11.30 11.59
N TYR A 28 -1.89 10.59 10.47
CA TYR A 28 -2.77 10.97 9.35
C TYR A 28 -3.58 9.74 8.94
N ALA A 29 -4.91 9.83 9.04
CA ALA A 29 -5.80 8.80 8.51
C ALA A 29 -5.98 9.01 7.00
N MET A 30 -5.81 7.95 6.23
CA MET A 30 -5.95 7.95 4.77
C MET A 30 -6.58 6.66 4.29
N LYS A 31 -7.01 6.66 3.03
CA LYS A 31 -7.45 5.44 2.36
C LYS A 31 -6.26 4.78 1.69
N GLY A 32 -6.16 3.47 1.85
CA GLY A 32 -5.12 2.69 1.22
C GLY A 32 -5.59 1.30 0.86
N LEU A 33 -4.87 0.66 -0.05
CA LEU A 33 -5.05 -0.73 -0.39
C LEU A 33 -3.77 -1.48 -0.01
N TYR A 34 -3.85 -2.32 1.01
CA TYR A 34 -2.75 -3.20 1.37
C TYR A 34 -2.83 -4.50 0.56
N ASP A 35 -1.75 -4.78 -0.16
CA ASP A 35 -1.55 -6.03 -0.88
C ASP A 35 -0.50 -6.86 -0.15
N GLU A 36 -0.99 -7.80 0.66
CA GLU A 36 -0.15 -8.71 1.46
C GLU A 36 0.35 -9.93 0.65
N LEU A 37 -0.20 -10.21 -0.54
CA LEU A 37 -0.14 -11.55 -1.16
C LEU A 37 1.23 -12.24 -1.04
N PRO A 38 1.37 -13.26 -0.17
CA PRO A 38 2.39 -14.25 -0.37
C PRO A 38 1.90 -15.11 -1.53
N LEU A 39 2.64 -15.15 -2.64
CA LEU A 39 2.58 -16.31 -3.52
C LEU A 39 3.11 -17.49 -2.70
N ASN A 40 2.24 -18.15 -1.93
CA ASN A 40 2.45 -19.55 -1.63
C ASN A 40 2.45 -20.23 -2.99
N GLY A 41 3.66 -20.50 -3.48
CA GLY A 41 3.89 -21.19 -4.74
C GLY A 41 3.26 -22.57 -4.67
N GLU A 42 1.99 -22.67 -5.02
CA GLU A 42 1.43 -23.92 -5.49
C GLU A 42 2.03 -24.19 -6.87
N GLY A 43 3.19 -24.86 -6.87
CA GLY A 43 3.50 -25.88 -7.85
C GLY A 43 3.60 -25.44 -9.31
N LEU A 44 4.15 -24.27 -9.64
CA LEU A 44 4.61 -24.00 -11.01
C LEU A 44 6.11 -24.27 -11.06
N GLY A 45 6.47 -25.28 -11.86
CA GLY A 45 7.76 -25.95 -11.92
C GLY A 45 8.97 -25.02 -11.89
N GLY A 46 10.05 -25.54 -11.29
CA GLY A 46 11.32 -24.85 -11.13
C GLY A 46 11.82 -24.17 -12.40
N ASN A 47 12.48 -23.02 -12.19
CA ASN A 47 13.14 -22.12 -13.16
C ASN A 47 12.41 -20.83 -13.56
N VAL A 48 11.41 -20.39 -12.81
CA VAL A 48 11.05 -18.96 -12.79
C VAL A 48 11.38 -18.45 -11.40
N ASP A 49 12.38 -17.56 -11.31
CA ASP A 49 12.70 -16.82 -10.10
C ASP A 49 11.40 -16.42 -9.44
N ALA A 50 11.13 -16.99 -8.26
CA ALA A 50 10.00 -16.60 -7.44
C ALA A 50 10.13 -15.09 -7.25
N ILE A 51 9.32 -14.31 -7.96
CA ILE A 51 9.24 -12.87 -7.80
C ILE A 51 8.89 -12.71 -6.32
N SER A 52 9.88 -12.29 -5.53
CA SER A 52 9.70 -12.05 -4.11
C SER A 52 8.74 -10.87 -4.00
N HIS A 53 7.44 -11.18 -3.95
CA HIS A 53 6.39 -10.20 -3.79
C HIS A 53 6.53 -9.63 -2.38
N ASN A 54 7.18 -8.47 -2.27
CA ASN A 54 7.17 -7.69 -1.04
C ASN A 54 5.77 -7.10 -0.88
N PRO A 55 5.24 -7.02 0.36
CA PRO A 55 3.95 -6.39 0.60
C PRO A 55 3.96 -4.95 0.07
N ARG A 56 2.83 -4.52 -0.49
CA ARG A 56 2.67 -3.19 -1.08
C ARG A 56 1.50 -2.47 -0.46
N LEU A 57 1.62 -1.15 -0.34
CA LEU A 57 0.51 -0.29 0.05
C LEU A 57 0.31 0.79 -0.99
N PHE A 58 -0.88 0.83 -1.57
CA PHE A 58 -1.28 1.86 -2.52
C PHE A 58 -2.04 2.94 -1.77
N VAL A 59 -1.65 4.20 -1.92
CA VAL A 59 -2.36 5.35 -1.34
C VAL A 59 -2.48 6.47 -2.37
N SER A 60 -3.43 7.38 -2.19
CA SER A 60 -3.47 8.61 -2.99
C SER A 60 -2.37 9.57 -2.54
N ALA A 61 -1.68 10.18 -3.49
CA ALA A 61 -0.73 11.25 -3.22
C ALA A 61 -1.40 12.46 -2.56
N SER A 62 -2.68 12.73 -2.85
CA SER A 62 -3.44 13.82 -2.23
C SER A 62 -3.60 13.65 -0.72
N ASP A 63 -3.59 12.41 -0.24
CA ASP A 63 -3.84 12.08 1.16
C ASP A 63 -2.55 12.08 1.98
N LEU A 64 -1.40 12.14 1.29
CA LEU A 64 -0.11 12.25 1.94
C LEU A 64 0.13 13.68 2.43
N PRO A 65 0.71 13.86 3.63
CA PRO A 65 1.02 15.18 4.14
C PRO A 65 2.05 15.87 3.23
N GLY A 66 1.62 16.97 2.62
CA GLY A 66 2.40 17.73 1.64
C GLY A 66 2.54 17.06 0.26
N GLY A 67 1.70 16.06 -0.06
CA GLY A 67 1.73 15.35 -1.34
C GLY A 67 2.98 14.49 -1.57
N ALA A 68 3.78 14.30 -0.53
CA ALA A 68 5.14 13.79 -0.65
C ALA A 68 5.30 12.45 0.09
N PRO A 69 5.54 11.34 -0.63
CA PRO A 69 5.90 10.08 0.01
C PRO A 69 7.33 10.09 0.55
N ARG A 70 7.60 9.30 1.60
CA ARG A 70 8.91 9.22 2.24
C ARG A 70 9.28 7.79 2.60
N LYS A 71 10.57 7.48 2.46
CA LYS A 71 11.16 6.27 3.04
C LYS A 71 11.12 6.40 4.57
N GLY A 72 10.78 5.30 5.25
CA GLY A 72 10.60 5.28 6.70
C GLY A 72 9.24 5.74 7.19
N ASP A 73 8.31 6.10 6.29
CA ASP A 73 6.89 6.26 6.67
C ASP A 73 6.40 4.99 7.36
N VAL A 74 5.67 5.16 8.47
CA VAL A 74 5.12 4.04 9.23
C VAL A 74 3.63 4.00 9.02
N PHE A 75 3.13 2.87 8.56
CA PHE A 75 1.71 2.65 8.35
C PHE A 75 1.17 1.69 9.41
N VAL A 76 0.07 2.08 10.04
CA VAL A 76 -0.69 1.25 10.96
C VAL A 76 -1.98 0.86 10.25
N LEU A 77 -2.11 -0.44 9.99
CA LEU A 77 -3.28 -1.08 9.40
C LEU A 77 -4.12 -1.65 10.54
N SER A 78 -5.42 -1.35 10.54
CA SER A 78 -6.35 -2.00 11.47
C SER A 78 -6.63 -3.44 11.05
N ALA A 79 -7.01 -4.30 11.99
CA ALA A 79 -7.44 -5.65 11.64
C ALA A 79 -8.74 -5.62 10.82
N ASN A 80 -8.81 -6.44 9.78
CA ASN A 80 -10.02 -6.66 8.98
C ASN A 80 -10.16 -8.17 8.64
N GLU A 81 -11.05 -8.51 7.72
CA GLU A 81 -11.29 -9.89 7.31
C GLU A 81 -10.14 -10.51 6.48
N PHE A 82 -9.22 -9.69 5.96
CA PHE A 82 -8.11 -10.10 5.09
C PHE A 82 -6.77 -10.18 5.82
N HIS A 83 -6.55 -9.34 6.83
CA HIS A 83 -5.31 -9.33 7.62
C HIS A 83 -5.51 -8.88 9.07
N SER A 84 -4.54 -9.21 9.92
CA SER A 84 -4.47 -8.73 11.30
C SER A 84 -4.00 -7.28 11.38
N GLU A 85 -4.19 -6.64 12.54
CA GLU A 85 -3.61 -5.33 12.82
C GLU A 85 -2.08 -5.40 12.68
N ARG A 86 -1.49 -4.47 11.95
CA ARG A 86 -0.05 -4.43 11.71
C ARG A 86 0.50 -3.03 11.67
N ARG A 87 1.78 -2.93 12.03
CA ARG A 87 2.57 -1.71 11.95
C ARG A 87 3.75 -1.96 11.03
N ILE A 88 3.73 -1.36 9.85
CA ILE A 88 4.64 -1.68 8.74
C ILE A 88 5.40 -0.42 8.31
N VAL A 89 6.65 -0.59 7.88
CA VAL A 89 7.52 0.52 7.48
C VAL A 89 7.73 0.53 5.97
N ALA A 90 7.58 1.72 5.37
CA ALA A 90 7.97 1.98 4.00
C ALA A 90 9.48 1.86 3.82
N LYS A 91 9.92 0.85 3.07
CA LYS A 91 11.32 0.70 2.67
C LYS A 91 11.63 1.55 1.44
N ASP A 92 10.71 1.53 0.48
CA ASP A 92 10.80 2.31 -0.74
C ASP A 92 9.41 2.76 -1.18
N PHE A 93 9.36 3.64 -2.16
CA PHE A 93 8.11 4.04 -2.78
C PHE A 93 8.31 4.33 -4.27
N GLU A 94 7.25 4.16 -5.03
CA GLU A 94 7.14 4.60 -6.40
C GLU A 94 5.96 5.57 -6.51
N PHE A 95 6.16 6.58 -7.35
CA PHE A 95 5.12 7.53 -7.71
C PHE A 95 4.74 7.26 -9.16
N PRO A 96 3.85 6.27 -9.43
CA PRO A 96 3.31 6.08 -10.76
C PRO A 96 2.61 7.37 -11.24
N LYS A 97 2.38 7.43 -12.55
CA LYS A 97 1.50 8.46 -13.12
C LYS A 97 0.11 8.34 -12.47
N ASP A 98 -0.66 9.43 -12.53
CA ASP A 98 -2.07 9.48 -12.11
C ASP A 98 -2.33 9.67 -10.60
N GLY A 99 -1.33 10.10 -9.83
CA GLY A 99 -1.52 10.58 -8.45
C GLY A 99 -1.62 9.48 -7.40
N VAL A 100 -1.26 8.24 -7.77
CA VAL A 100 -1.14 7.11 -6.84
C VAL A 100 0.30 7.00 -6.35
N VAL A 101 0.49 6.61 -5.10
CA VAL A 101 1.78 6.23 -4.53
C VAL A 101 1.75 4.76 -4.17
N VAL A 102 2.79 4.03 -4.57
CA VAL A 102 2.99 2.62 -4.21
C VAL A 102 4.14 2.53 -3.23
N TYR A 103 3.85 2.14 -1.99
CA TYR A 103 4.86 1.88 -0.97
C TYR A 103 5.28 0.41 -1.01
N TYR A 104 6.59 0.18 -1.07
CA TYR A 104 7.17 -1.14 -0.86
C TYR A 104 7.47 -1.31 0.63
N LEU A 105 6.82 -2.30 1.23
CA LEU A 105 6.78 -2.46 2.67
C LEU A 105 7.71 -3.58 3.14
N LYS A 106 8.12 -3.48 4.41
CA LYS A 106 8.80 -4.55 5.14
C LYS A 106 8.18 -4.65 6.53
N ASP A 107 7.80 -5.87 6.92
CA ASP A 107 7.41 -6.13 8.30
C ASP A 107 8.53 -5.70 9.25
N ARG A 108 8.14 -4.97 10.29
CA ARG A 108 9.05 -4.61 11.37
C ARG A 108 9.12 -5.83 12.29
N ALA A 109 10.26 -6.52 12.26
CA ALA A 109 10.60 -7.59 13.20
C ALA A 109 10.61 -7.10 14.65
#